data_AF-A0A804R623-F1
#
_entry.id   AF-A0A804R623-F1
#
_cell.length_a   1.000
_cell.length_b   1.000
_cell.length_c   1.000
_cell.angle_alpha   90.00
_cell.angle_beta   90.00
_cell.angle_gamma   90.00
#
_symmetry.space_group_name_H-M   'P 1'
#
loop_
_entity.id
_entity.type
_entity.pdbx_description
1 polymer ?
#
loop_
_entity_poly.entity_id
_entity_poly.type
_entity_poly.pdbx_seq_one_letter_code
_entity_poly.pdbx_strand_id
1 'polypeptide(L)'
;MHVDDLRALAPLWLSKTEEVRQDKSHWSTNITGDIYGMGWISEMYGYSFGAAEVGLRQKINDDIMIYPGYTPRPGIEPLILHYGLPFKVGNWSFSKLEHHEDGIIYDCNRLFDPPPFPREVNNFQSLFGQGIPISQVVVWLAMEVSMLRRTFS
;
A
#
# COMPACT_ATOMS: atom_id res chain seq x y z
N MET A 1 -13.34 5.47 -10.58
CA MET A 1 -14.35 4.41 -10.69
C MET A 1 -15.71 5.05 -10.47
N HIS A 2 -16.71 4.77 -11.31
CA HIS A 2 -18.05 5.29 -11.10
C HIS A 2 -18.77 4.47 -10.02
N VAL A 3 -19.77 5.04 -9.34
CA VAL A 3 -20.50 4.33 -8.28
C VAL A 3 -21.24 3.10 -8.81
N ASP A 4 -21.71 3.15 -10.06
CA ASP A 4 -22.42 2.03 -10.68
C ASP A 4 -21.47 0.87 -11.03
N ASP A 5 -20.24 1.17 -11.46
CA ASP A 5 -19.18 0.17 -11.63
C ASP A 5 -18.91 -0.55 -10.30
N LEU A 6 -18.82 0.23 -9.21
CA LEU A 6 -18.56 -0.32 -7.88
C LEU A 6 -19.72 -1.20 -7.40
N ARG A 7 -20.97 -0.81 -7.66
CA ARG A 7 -22.15 -1.62 -7.33
C ARG A 7 -22.17 -2.96 -8.06
N ALA A 8 -21.77 -2.97 -9.34
CA ALA A 8 -21.66 -4.20 -10.11
C ALA A 8 -20.49 -5.08 -9.62
N LEU A 9 -19.34 -4.47 -9.33
CA LEU A 9 -18.12 -5.16 -8.92
C LEU A 9 -18.20 -5.73 -7.49
N ALA A 10 -18.74 -4.97 -6.52
CA ALA A 10 -18.56 -5.28 -5.11
C ALA A 10 -19.03 -6.70 -4.70
N PRO A 11 -20.20 -7.20 -5.15
CA PRO A 11 -20.60 -8.58 -4.85
C PRO A 11 -19.65 -9.63 -5.43
N LEU A 12 -19.16 -9.42 -6.66
CA LEU A 12 -18.22 -10.34 -7.31
C LEU A 12 -16.84 -10.27 -6.69
N TRP A 13 -16.38 -9.09 -6.30
CA TRP A 13 -15.10 -8.94 -5.60
C TRP A 13 -15.11 -9.76 -4.31
N LEU A 14 -16.15 -9.64 -3.48
CA LEU A 14 -16.28 -10.45 -2.26
C LEU A 14 -16.28 -11.95 -2.59
N SER A 15 -17.18 -12.39 -3.47
CA SER A 15 -17.31 -13.80 -3.85
C SER A 15 -16.01 -14.39 -4.41
N LYS A 16 -15.32 -13.67 -5.30
CA LYS A 16 -14.04 -14.12 -5.88
C LYS A 16 -12.91 -14.12 -4.87
N THR A 17 -12.92 -13.18 -3.93
CA THR A 17 -11.97 -13.18 -2.81
C THR A 17 -12.13 -14.43 -1.95
N GLU A 18 -13.37 -14.81 -1.64
CA GLU A 18 -13.66 -16.04 -0.89
C GLU A 18 -13.22 -17.29 -1.67
N GLU A 19 -13.54 -17.36 -2.96
CA GLU A 19 -13.12 -18.46 -3.84
C GLU A 19 -11.59 -18.64 -3.84
N VAL A 20 -10.83 -17.56 -4.12
CA VAL A 20 -9.37 -17.56 -4.13
C VAL A 20 -8.79 -17.88 -2.74
N ARG A 21 -9.41 -17.36 -1.68
CA ARG A 21 -8.95 -17.61 -0.31
C ARG A 21 -9.18 -19.06 0.11
N GLN A 22 -10.23 -19.72 -0.36
CA GLN A 22 -10.44 -21.15 -0.06
C GLN A 22 -9.54 -22.07 -0.87
N ASP A 23 -9.00 -21.60 -2.00
CA ASP A 23 -8.07 -22.37 -2.83
C ASP A 23 -6.64 -22.37 -2.28
N LYS A 24 -6.45 -23.11 -1.18
CA LYS A 24 -5.15 -23.26 -0.52
C LYS A 24 -4.08 -23.92 -1.40
N SER A 25 -4.48 -24.63 -2.46
CA SER A 25 -3.54 -25.27 -3.38
C SER A 25 -2.73 -24.24 -4.18
N HIS A 26 -3.28 -23.03 -4.34
CA HIS A 26 -2.64 -21.93 -5.06
C HIS A 26 -2.06 -20.86 -4.14
N TRP A 27 -1.94 -21.10 -2.83
CA TRP A 27 -1.28 -20.16 -1.91
C TRP A 27 0.24 -20.14 -2.03
N SER A 28 0.81 -20.94 -2.92
CA SER A 28 2.25 -21.10 -3.03
C SER A 28 2.97 -19.78 -3.32
N THR A 29 3.99 -19.49 -2.51
CA THR A 29 4.76 -18.23 -2.54
C THR A 29 5.51 -18.02 -3.86
N ASN A 30 5.75 -19.09 -4.61
CA ASN A 30 6.43 -19.07 -5.90
C ASN A 30 5.58 -18.56 -7.08
N ILE A 31 4.26 -18.42 -6.90
CA ILE A 31 3.34 -18.01 -7.98
C ILE A 31 2.52 -16.76 -7.66
N THR A 32 2.16 -16.52 -6.40
CA THR A 32 1.17 -15.48 -6.05
C THR A 32 1.76 -14.16 -5.59
N GLY A 33 3.07 -14.10 -5.34
CA GLY A 33 3.71 -12.98 -4.63
C GLY A 33 3.38 -12.95 -3.12
N ASP A 34 2.54 -13.88 -2.64
CA ASP A 34 2.24 -14.03 -1.23
C ASP A 34 3.45 -14.66 -0.53
N ILE A 35 4.28 -13.82 0.09
CA ILE A 35 5.47 -14.29 0.82
C ILE A 35 5.15 -15.06 2.10
N TYR A 36 3.91 -15.00 2.59
CA TYR A 36 3.46 -15.68 3.81
C TYR A 36 2.77 -17.00 3.50
N GLY A 37 2.27 -17.19 2.27
CA GLY A 37 1.51 -18.37 1.86
C GLY A 37 0.22 -18.55 2.66
N MET A 38 -0.43 -17.45 3.02
CA MET A 38 -1.62 -17.43 3.89
C MET A 38 -2.87 -16.88 3.19
N GLY A 39 -2.77 -16.64 1.88
CA GLY A 39 -3.86 -16.10 1.08
C GLY A 39 -4.15 -14.63 1.36
N TRP A 40 -3.22 -13.86 1.94
CA TRP A 40 -3.50 -12.45 2.28
C TRP A 40 -3.64 -11.55 1.05
N ILE A 41 -3.07 -11.96 -0.10
CA ILE A 41 -3.21 -11.26 -1.39
C ILE A 41 -4.52 -11.64 -2.11
N SER A 42 -5.33 -12.54 -1.55
CA SER A 42 -6.56 -13.02 -2.22
C SER A 42 -7.52 -11.90 -2.61
N GLU A 43 -7.54 -10.79 -1.84
CA GLU A 43 -8.38 -9.63 -2.16
C GLU A 43 -7.97 -8.94 -3.46
N MET A 44 -6.67 -8.90 -3.77
CA MET A 44 -6.17 -8.31 -5.03
C MET A 44 -6.55 -9.17 -6.23
N TYR A 45 -6.47 -10.50 -6.09
CA TYR A 45 -6.92 -11.44 -7.13
C TYR A 45 -8.44 -11.42 -7.28
N GLY A 46 -9.18 -11.41 -6.17
CA GLY A 46 -10.64 -11.30 -6.17
C GLY A 46 -11.12 -10.05 -6.87
N TYR A 47 -10.47 -8.90 -6.63
CA TYR A 47 -10.74 -7.66 -7.35
C TYR A 47 -10.48 -7.84 -8.86
N SER A 48 -9.32 -8.39 -9.22
CA SER A 48 -8.91 -8.54 -10.62
C SER A 48 -9.87 -9.44 -11.40
N PHE A 49 -10.25 -10.59 -10.85
CA PHE A 49 -11.20 -11.51 -11.46
C PHE A 49 -12.61 -10.92 -11.51
N GLY A 50 -13.09 -10.34 -10.40
CA GLY A 50 -14.41 -9.70 -10.36
C GLY A 50 -14.51 -8.56 -11.37
N ALA A 51 -13.47 -7.72 -11.47
CA ALA A 51 -13.43 -6.60 -12.41
C ALA A 51 -13.41 -7.07 -13.87
N ALA A 52 -12.69 -8.15 -14.18
CA ALA A 52 -12.72 -8.75 -15.51
C ALA A 52 -14.11 -9.30 -15.86
N GLU A 53 -14.78 -9.95 -14.91
CA GLU A 53 -16.10 -10.56 -15.10
C GLU A 53 -17.20 -9.52 -15.34
N VAL A 54 -17.16 -8.38 -14.66
CA VAL A 54 -18.06 -7.24 -14.95
C VAL A 54 -17.62 -6.40 -16.16
N GLY A 55 -16.51 -6.74 -16.81
CA GLY A 55 -16.02 -6.03 -17.99
C GLY A 55 -15.40 -4.65 -17.72
N LEU A 56 -14.93 -4.40 -16.50
CA LEU A 56 -14.27 -3.15 -16.15
C LEU A 56 -12.88 -3.06 -16.78
N ARG A 57 -12.57 -1.86 -17.30
CA ARG A 57 -11.24 -1.54 -17.83
C ARG A 57 -10.50 -0.62 -16.87
N GLN A 58 -9.29 -1.02 -16.50
CA GLN A 58 -8.43 -0.26 -15.59
C GLN A 58 -7.65 0.79 -16.37
N LYS A 59 -7.51 1.97 -15.77
CA LYS A 59 -6.50 2.94 -16.18
C LYS A 59 -5.26 2.69 -15.32
N ILE A 60 -4.16 2.33 -15.96
CA ILE A 60 -2.88 2.15 -15.29
C ILE A 60 -2.20 3.53 -15.22
N ASN A 61 -1.80 3.91 -14.02
CA ASN A 61 -1.11 5.18 -13.73
C ASN A 61 0.14 4.86 -12.90
N ASP A 62 1.29 5.21 -13.45
CA ASP A 62 2.60 4.91 -12.86
C ASP A 62 3.14 6.07 -12.00
N ASP A 63 2.30 7.10 -11.79
CA ASP A 63 2.65 8.39 -11.21
C ASP A 63 1.96 8.68 -9.88
N ILE A 64 1.00 7.84 -9.47
CA ILE A 64 0.20 8.06 -8.25
C ILE A 64 0.83 7.38 -7.03
N MET A 65 1.40 6.18 -7.19
CA MET A 65 1.80 5.33 -6.06
C MET A 65 3.24 4.86 -6.21
N ILE A 66 3.96 4.79 -5.10
CA ILE A 66 5.30 4.20 -5.03
C ILE A 66 5.46 3.28 -3.81
N TYR A 67 6.35 2.30 -3.92
CA TYR A 67 6.78 1.47 -2.79
C TYR A 67 8.00 2.08 -2.09
N PRO A 68 8.15 1.90 -0.76
CA PRO A 68 9.38 2.27 -0.06
C PRO A 68 10.63 1.65 -0.70
N GLY A 69 11.68 2.45 -0.83
CA GLY A 69 12.96 2.06 -1.44
C GLY A 69 13.01 2.18 -2.96
N TYR A 70 11.89 2.47 -3.63
CA TYR A 70 11.88 2.68 -5.08
C TYR A 70 12.17 4.15 -5.38
N THR A 71 12.84 4.42 -6.49
CA THR A 71 13.06 5.79 -6.96
C THR A 71 11.90 6.23 -7.85
N PRO A 72 11.18 7.32 -7.51
CA PRO A 72 10.21 7.96 -8.39
C PRO A 72 10.82 8.30 -9.74
N ARG A 73 9.98 8.29 -10.77
CA ARG A 73 10.39 8.71 -12.11
C ARG A 73 10.75 10.20 -12.11
N PRO A 74 11.68 10.65 -12.97
CA PRO A 74 12.01 12.06 -13.10
C PRO A 74 10.75 12.91 -13.37
N GLY A 75 10.56 13.98 -12.59
CA GLY A 75 9.42 14.89 -12.72
C GLY A 75 8.09 14.38 -12.14
N ILE A 76 8.09 13.21 -11.50
CA ILE A 76 6.91 12.63 -10.85
C ILE A 76 7.07 12.73 -9.33
N GLU A 77 6.04 13.25 -8.67
CA GLU A 77 5.91 13.26 -7.22
C GLU A 77 4.75 12.31 -6.81
N PRO A 78 5.05 11.08 -6.36
CA PRO A 78 4.02 10.07 -6.08
C PRO A 78 3.13 10.50 -4.92
N LEU A 79 1.82 10.46 -5.10
CA LEU A 79 0.84 10.89 -4.09
C LEU A 79 0.67 9.93 -2.92
N ILE A 80 0.96 8.65 -3.13
CA ILE A 80 0.64 7.53 -2.23
C ILE A 80 1.91 6.71 -1.99
N LEU A 81 2.25 6.47 -0.72
CA LEU A 81 3.32 5.55 -0.33
C LEU A 81 2.70 4.22 0.10
N HIS A 82 2.62 3.27 -0.83
CA HIS A 82 2.03 1.97 -0.54
C HIS A 82 3.08 0.99 -0.01
N TYR A 83 2.78 0.38 1.13
CA TYR A 83 3.61 -0.66 1.74
C TYR A 83 2.74 -1.77 2.32
N GLY A 84 3.20 -3.01 2.18
CA GLY A 84 2.59 -4.21 2.79
C GLY A 84 3.56 -5.00 3.67
N LEU A 85 4.86 -4.72 3.56
CA LEU A 85 5.92 -5.40 4.30
C LEU A 85 6.60 -4.41 5.26
N PRO A 86 7.21 -4.92 6.36
CA PRO A 86 8.05 -4.10 7.21
C PRO A 86 9.15 -3.43 6.39
N PHE A 87 9.33 -2.13 6.58
CA PHE A 87 10.40 -1.36 5.95
C PHE A 87 11.28 -0.70 7.01
N LYS A 88 12.58 -0.66 6.76
CA LYS A 88 13.57 -0.18 7.72
C LYS A 88 14.54 0.82 7.09
N VAL A 89 14.76 1.91 7.80
CA VAL A 89 15.69 2.99 7.49
C VAL A 89 16.58 3.21 8.71
N GLY A 90 17.83 2.76 8.65
CA GLY A 90 18.74 2.91 9.78
C GLY A 90 18.26 2.18 11.05
N ASN A 91 18.03 2.91 12.13
CA ASN A 91 17.46 2.41 13.38
C ASN A 91 15.93 2.50 13.47
N TRP A 92 15.27 3.08 12.47
CA TRP A 92 13.83 3.25 12.44
C TRP A 92 13.18 2.26 11.48
N SER A 93 12.01 1.75 11.83
CA SER A 93 11.21 0.85 10.99
C SER A 93 9.73 1.12 11.19
N PHE A 94 8.93 0.71 10.20
CA PHE A 94 7.49 0.78 10.26
C PHE A 94 6.87 -0.43 9.56
N SER A 95 5.75 -0.93 10.09
CA SER A 95 5.00 -2.04 9.51
C SER A 95 3.52 -1.89 9.80
N LYS A 96 2.65 -2.19 8.82
CA LYS A 96 1.20 -2.26 9.07
C LYS A 96 0.83 -3.38 10.04
N LEU A 97 1.62 -4.46 10.06
CA LEU A 97 1.35 -5.62 10.91
C LEU A 97 1.52 -5.32 12.41
N GLU A 98 2.33 -4.32 12.76
CA GLU A 98 2.49 -3.87 14.16
C GLU A 98 1.19 -3.28 14.72
N HIS A 99 0.28 -2.86 13.83
CA HIS A 99 -1.02 -2.26 14.14
C HIS A 99 -2.20 -3.23 13.88
N HIS A 100 -1.93 -4.53 13.69
CA HIS A 100 -2.99 -5.50 13.39
C HIS A 100 -4.00 -5.67 14.55
N GLU A 101 -3.49 -5.65 15.79
CA GLU A 101 -4.29 -5.85 17.01
C GLU A 101 -4.62 -4.54 17.72
N ASP A 102 -4.04 -3.43 17.28
CA ASP A 102 -4.30 -2.16 17.93
C ASP A 102 -5.59 -1.51 17.42
N GLY A 103 -6.23 -0.77 18.31
CA GLY A 103 -7.52 -0.15 18.01
C GLY A 103 -7.42 1.06 17.07
N ILE A 104 -6.28 1.30 16.41
CA ILE A 104 -6.00 2.61 15.79
C ILE A 104 -7.04 3.00 14.76
N ILE A 105 -7.57 2.00 14.03
CA ILE A 105 -8.59 2.18 12.98
C ILE A 105 -10.01 2.36 13.52
N TYR A 106 -10.27 1.97 14.78
CA TYR A 106 -11.60 2.06 15.39
C TYR A 106 -11.81 3.41 16.10
N ASP A 107 -10.73 4.13 16.40
CA ASP A 107 -10.77 5.46 17.00
C ASP A 107 -10.82 6.55 15.92
N CYS A 108 -11.86 7.38 15.95
CA CYS A 108 -11.97 8.53 15.03
C CYS A 108 -10.82 9.54 15.24
N ASN A 109 -10.32 10.14 14.15
CA ASN A 109 -9.25 11.15 14.14
C ASN A 109 -7.91 10.69 14.71
N ARG A 110 -7.69 9.38 14.85
CA ARG A 110 -6.39 8.84 15.20
C ARG A 110 -5.50 8.75 13.97
N LEU A 111 -4.23 9.06 14.14
CA LEU A 111 -3.22 9.06 13.09
C LEU A 111 -2.09 8.13 13.51
N PHE A 112 -1.42 7.52 12.54
CA PHE A 112 -0.13 6.87 12.80
C PHE A 112 0.86 7.90 13.33
N ASP A 113 1.78 7.44 14.18
CA ASP A 113 2.85 8.30 14.67
C ASP A 113 3.65 8.86 13.49
N PRO A 114 4.01 10.15 13.51
CA PRO A 114 4.78 10.74 12.44
C PRO A 114 6.16 10.07 12.36
N PRO A 115 6.75 9.96 11.16
CA PRO A 115 8.11 9.49 11.02
C PRO A 115 9.08 10.42 11.76
N PRO A 116 10.23 9.91 12.24
CA PRO A 116 11.29 10.75 12.79
C PRO A 116 11.86 11.69 11.73
N PHE A 117 12.45 12.80 12.17
CA PHE A 117 13.19 13.66 11.26
C PHE A 117 14.43 12.94 10.72
N PRO A 118 14.93 13.26 9.51
CA PRO A 118 16.09 12.58 8.91
C PRO A 118 17.34 12.57 9.81
N ARG A 119 17.55 13.65 10.57
CA ARG A 119 18.66 13.80 11.51
C ARG A 119 18.57 12.88 12.73
N GLU A 120 17.38 12.36 13.03
CA GLU A 120 17.11 11.46 14.16
C GLU A 120 17.29 9.98 13.77
N VAL A 121 17.36 9.71 12.46
CA VAL A 121 17.58 8.36 11.94
C VAL A 121 19.08 8.12 11.78
N ASN A 122 19.64 7.36 12.71
CA ASN A 122 21.05 6.99 12.68
C ASN A 122 21.35 6.09 11.48
N ASN A 123 22.55 6.24 10.90
CA ASN A 123 22.99 5.53 9.69
C ASN A 123 22.22 5.87 8.40
N PHE A 124 21.56 7.03 8.32
CA PHE A 124 20.95 7.51 7.06
C PHE A 124 21.97 7.55 5.90
N GLN A 125 23.26 7.75 6.23
CA GLN A 125 24.39 7.75 5.29
C GLN A 125 24.48 6.51 4.39
N SER A 126 24.01 5.33 4.82
CA SER A 126 24.07 4.13 3.97
C SER A 126 23.09 4.15 2.79
N LEU A 127 22.00 4.92 2.87
CA LEU A 127 21.04 5.09 1.76
C LEU A 127 21.53 6.05 0.68
N PHE A 128 22.41 7.00 1.04
CA PHE A 128 23.05 7.89 0.05
C PHE A 128 23.92 7.10 -0.93
N GLY A 129 24.54 6.00 -0.48
CA GLY A 129 25.30 5.09 -1.35
C GLY A 129 24.43 4.42 -2.42
N GLN A 130 23.11 4.40 -2.26
CA GLN A 130 22.14 3.86 -3.21
C GLN A 130 21.44 4.93 -4.06
N GLY A 131 21.84 6.20 -3.96
CA GLY A 131 21.39 7.27 -4.87
C GLY A 131 19.98 7.82 -4.62
N ILE A 132 19.40 7.62 -3.43
CA ILE A 132 18.07 8.16 -3.08
C ILE A 132 18.20 9.58 -2.51
N PRO A 133 17.68 10.63 -3.19
CA PRO A 133 17.79 12.01 -2.71
C PRO A 133 16.91 12.28 -1.46
N ILE A 134 17.40 13.15 -0.57
CA ILE A 134 16.76 13.51 0.72
C ILE A 134 15.30 13.96 0.55
N SER A 135 14.99 14.70 -0.53
CA SER A 135 13.64 15.23 -0.76
C SER A 135 12.60 14.13 -0.91
N GLN A 136 12.98 12.93 -1.36
CA GLN A 136 12.01 11.86 -1.63
C GLN A 136 11.66 11.03 -0.40
N VAL A 137 12.58 10.86 0.56
CA VAL A 137 12.29 10.10 1.78
C VAL A 137 11.45 10.92 2.77
N VAL A 138 11.61 12.25 2.76
CA VAL A 138 11.09 13.14 3.82
C VAL A 138 9.78 13.82 3.44
N VAL A 139 9.60 14.18 2.16
CA VAL A 139 8.42 14.95 1.75
C VAL A 139 7.16 14.08 1.66
N TRP A 140 7.27 12.76 1.53
CA TRP A 140 6.10 11.91 1.27
C TRP A 140 5.55 11.14 2.47
N LEU A 141 6.38 10.73 3.45
CA LEU A 141 5.86 10.08 4.67
C LEU A 141 4.92 10.99 5.49
N ALA A 142 4.95 12.30 5.27
CA ALA A 142 4.04 13.25 5.93
C ALA A 142 2.70 13.47 5.18
N MET A 143 2.57 13.10 3.90
CA MET A 143 1.45 13.58 3.07
C MET A 143 0.20 12.69 3.03
N GLU A 144 0.22 11.44 3.51
CA GLU A 144 -1.01 10.63 3.55
C GLU A 144 -1.89 10.80 4.80
N VAL A 145 -1.43 11.56 5.78
CA VAL A 145 -2.26 11.95 6.93
C VAL A 145 -3.10 13.21 6.64
N SER A 146 -2.74 14.05 5.65
CA SER A 146 -3.50 15.26 5.32
C SER A 146 -4.51 15.09 4.18
N MET A 147 -4.37 14.10 3.29
CA MET A 147 -5.29 13.99 2.14
C MET A 147 -6.70 13.53 2.51
N LEU A 148 -6.92 12.92 3.67
CA LEU A 148 -8.28 12.66 4.18
C LEU A 148 -9.05 13.92 4.60
N ARG A 149 -8.42 15.11 4.62
CA ARG A 149 -9.11 16.39 4.88
C ARG A 149 -9.44 17.22 3.64
N ARG A 150 -9.11 16.81 2.41
CA ARG A 150 -9.40 17.63 1.22
C ARG A 150 -10.40 17.07 0.21
N THR A 151 -10.96 15.88 0.43
CA THR A 151 -12.08 15.38 -0.39
C THR A 151 -13.44 15.40 0.30
N PHE A 152 -13.51 15.87 1.55
CA PHE A 152 -14.78 16.14 2.24
C PHE A 152 -14.73 17.49 2.97
N SER A 153 -14.60 18.56 2.18
CA SER A 153 -14.94 19.95 2.54
C SER A 153 -15.17 20.73 1.25
#